data_AF-A0A9J5ZVP9-F1
#
_entry.id   AF-A0A9J5ZVP9-F1
#
_cell.length_a   1.000
_cell.length_b   1.000
_cell.length_c   1.000
_cell.angle_alpha   90.00
_cell.angle_beta   90.00
_cell.angle_gamma   90.00
#
_symmetry.space_group_name_H-M   'P 1'
#
loop_
_entity.id
_entity.type
_entity.pdbx_description
1 polymer ?
#
loop_
_entity_poly.entity_id
_entity_poly.type
_entity_poly.pdbx_seq_one_letter_code
_entity_poly.pdbx_strand_id
1 'polypeptide(L)'
;MAAATLLCFSPLISVSSLPSRKPNFVAPNLQTSQSRICTRIRCNTNLLGDFGARDPFPAEVESKFGDKVLGFSDTEHKILIPAASALSLANQECTDISPNQTPLSEFEAKQLLFKVVGWRLANEDGVLKLQCTWKLKDFDCGVELINRIGKVVEGTGHLPTLHQLEQSNQVHAELWTPSIGGLSINDFIVASKIDQVKTLDLVPRKRAWA
;
A
#
# COMPACT_ATOMS: atom_id res chain seq x y z
N MET A 1 6.64 -53.23 -47.90
CA MET A 1 7.28 -52.74 -49.13
C MET A 1 7.20 -51.22 -49.15
N ALA A 2 8.36 -50.57 -49.33
CA ALA A 2 8.60 -49.13 -49.59
C ALA A 2 8.13 -48.10 -48.55
N ALA A 3 8.84 -47.03 -48.22
CA ALA A 3 10.24 -46.63 -48.40
C ALA A 3 10.48 -45.42 -47.48
N ALA A 4 11.72 -45.28 -47.01
CA ALA A 4 12.22 -44.20 -46.17
C ALA A 4 12.37 -42.86 -46.93
N THR A 5 12.28 -41.72 -46.23
CA THR A 5 13.10 -40.54 -46.56
C THR A 5 13.32 -39.65 -45.33
N LEU A 6 14.59 -39.50 -44.94
CA LEU A 6 15.15 -38.54 -43.99
C LEU A 6 15.12 -37.13 -44.58
N LEU A 7 14.91 -36.08 -43.78
CA LEU A 7 15.64 -34.81 -43.91
C LEU A 7 15.81 -34.13 -42.54
N CYS A 8 17.07 -34.04 -42.11
CA CYS A 8 17.57 -33.15 -41.07
C CYS A 8 17.46 -31.70 -41.55
N PHE A 9 17.20 -30.73 -40.66
CA PHE A 9 17.81 -29.38 -40.70
C PHE A 9 17.46 -28.60 -39.41
N SER A 10 18.39 -28.56 -38.47
CA SER A 10 18.73 -27.34 -37.70
C SER A 10 19.96 -26.74 -38.43
N PRO A 11 20.29 -25.43 -38.39
CA PRO A 11 20.40 -24.64 -37.16
C PRO A 11 20.11 -23.12 -37.33
N LEU A 12 20.31 -22.38 -36.24
CA LEU A 12 20.95 -21.05 -36.13
C LEU A 12 20.21 -20.03 -35.25
N ILE A 13 20.76 -19.96 -34.05
CA ILE A 13 20.81 -18.85 -33.11
C ILE A 13 21.02 -17.52 -33.84
N SER A 14 20.18 -16.54 -33.55
CA SER A 14 20.52 -15.13 -33.70
C SER A 14 20.04 -14.39 -32.46
N VAL A 15 20.97 -14.18 -31.52
CA VAL A 15 20.80 -13.30 -30.36
C VAL A 15 21.11 -11.89 -30.85
N SER A 16 20.08 -11.07 -31.06
CA SER A 16 20.27 -9.66 -31.35
C SER A 16 20.58 -8.90 -30.05
N SER A 17 21.71 -8.22 -30.10
CA SER A 17 22.34 -7.41 -29.07
C SER A 17 21.47 -6.25 -28.58
N LEU A 18 21.26 -6.19 -27.25
CA LEU A 18 20.77 -5.01 -26.55
C LEU A 18 21.86 -3.90 -26.50
N PRO A 19 21.54 -2.64 -26.84
CA PRO A 19 22.48 -1.55 -26.64
C PRO A 19 22.59 -1.15 -25.16
N SER A 20 23.81 -1.20 -24.64
CA SER A 20 24.21 -0.69 -23.32
C SER A 20 24.05 0.83 -23.27
N ARG A 21 23.03 1.31 -22.55
CA ARG A 21 22.83 2.74 -22.26
C ARG A 21 23.38 3.04 -20.88
N LYS A 22 24.56 3.65 -20.81
CA LYS A 22 25.13 4.17 -19.56
C LYS A 22 24.23 5.30 -19.02
N PRO A 23 23.88 5.32 -17.72
CA PRO A 23 23.24 6.48 -17.13
C PRO A 23 24.29 7.56 -16.82
N ASN A 24 24.13 8.73 -17.45
CA ASN A 24 24.81 9.96 -17.06
C ASN A 24 24.18 10.45 -15.75
N PHE A 25 24.93 10.38 -14.65
CA PHE A 25 24.53 11.02 -13.40
C PHE A 25 24.86 12.51 -13.47
N VAL A 26 23.83 13.34 -13.66
CA VAL A 26 23.89 14.78 -13.46
C VAL A 26 23.51 15.05 -12.02
N ALA A 27 24.44 15.58 -11.22
CA ALA A 27 24.17 15.98 -9.85
C ALA A 27 23.38 17.29 -9.80
N PRO A 28 22.23 17.37 -9.11
CA PRO A 28 21.61 18.65 -8.81
C PRO A 28 22.29 19.29 -7.60
N ASN A 29 22.80 20.49 -7.82
CA ASN A 29 23.30 21.42 -6.81
C ASN A 29 22.08 21.94 -6.02
N LEU A 30 21.96 21.60 -4.73
CA LEU A 30 20.95 22.18 -3.85
C LEU A 30 21.62 22.79 -2.62
N GLN A 31 21.72 24.11 -2.67
CA GLN A 31 22.03 24.98 -1.55
C GLN A 31 20.91 24.84 -0.50
N THR A 32 21.20 24.14 0.59
CA THR A 32 20.34 24.12 1.78
C THR A 32 20.75 25.25 2.71
N SER A 33 20.15 26.43 2.50
CA SER A 33 19.94 27.40 3.57
C SER A 33 18.59 27.08 4.20
N GLN A 34 18.59 26.61 5.44
CA GLN A 34 17.82 27.22 6.54
C GLN A 34 18.02 26.39 7.81
N SER A 35 18.66 27.05 8.75
CA SER A 35 18.93 26.65 10.12
C SER A 35 17.65 26.25 10.85
N ARG A 36 17.57 24.99 11.29
CA ARG A 36 16.79 24.66 12.49
C ARG A 36 17.78 24.33 13.58
N ILE A 37 17.64 25.07 14.68
CA ILE A 37 18.45 24.95 15.88
C ILE A 37 18.20 23.56 16.46
N CYS A 38 19.05 22.61 16.08
CA CYS A 38 19.25 21.39 16.83
C CYS A 38 20.31 21.74 17.87
N THR A 39 19.97 21.62 19.15
CA THR A 39 20.93 21.68 20.25
C THR A 39 21.95 20.56 20.03
N ARG A 40 23.01 20.90 19.30
CA ARG A 40 24.16 20.06 19.07
C ARG A 40 24.83 19.85 20.42
N ILE A 41 24.57 18.71 21.06
CA ILE A 41 25.48 18.23 22.10
C ILE A 41 26.79 17.96 21.37
N ARG A 42 27.70 18.94 21.41
CA ARG A 42 29.11 18.69 21.15
C ARG A 42 29.56 17.80 22.30
N CYS A 43 29.68 16.50 22.06
CA CYS A 43 30.64 15.69 22.80
C CYS A 43 32.02 16.25 22.45
N ASN A 44 32.46 17.24 23.23
CA ASN A 44 33.83 17.70 23.22
C ASN A 44 34.66 16.49 23.67
N THR A 45 35.39 15.86 22.76
CA THR A 45 36.15 14.63 23.02
C THR A 45 37.32 14.82 24.00
N ASN A 46 37.46 15.97 24.65
CA ASN A 46 38.60 16.29 25.51
C ASN A 46 38.24 16.96 26.85
N LEU A 47 37.05 16.72 27.43
CA LEU A 47 36.75 17.30 28.78
C LEU A 47 36.38 16.27 29.85
N LEU A 48 35.88 15.10 29.47
CA LEU A 48 35.64 14.03 30.43
C LEU A 48 36.39 12.81 29.90
N GLY A 49 37.59 12.62 30.45
CA GLY A 49 38.49 11.54 30.08
C GLY A 49 37.75 10.23 30.00
N ASP A 50 38.09 9.47 28.96
CA ASP A 50 37.60 8.15 28.59
C ASP A 50 37.04 7.33 29.77
N PHE A 51 35.76 7.56 30.09
CA PHE A 51 35.08 6.86 31.17
C PHE A 51 34.57 5.53 30.61
N GLY A 52 35.44 4.54 30.60
CA GLY A 52 35.08 3.14 30.50
C GLY A 52 35.16 2.49 29.12
N ALA A 53 35.75 3.14 28.11
CA ALA A 53 36.18 2.40 26.93
C ALA A 53 37.51 1.70 27.23
N ARG A 54 37.66 0.46 26.78
CA ARG A 54 38.94 -0.24 26.81
C ARG A 54 39.84 0.40 25.76
N ASP A 55 41.11 0.64 26.10
CA ASP A 55 42.11 1.07 25.13
C ASP A 55 42.18 0.09 23.94
N PRO A 56 42.10 0.57 22.69
CA PRO A 56 42.17 -0.30 21.52
C PRO A 56 43.56 -0.93 21.39
N PHE A 57 43.60 -2.19 20.94
CA PHE A 57 44.88 -2.87 20.74
C PHE A 57 45.65 -2.32 19.53
N PRO A 58 47.00 -2.43 19.50
CA PRO A 58 47.80 -1.97 18.36
C PRO A 58 47.35 -2.56 17.01
N ALA A 59 46.98 -3.84 17.00
CA ALA A 59 46.48 -4.52 15.82
C ALA A 59 45.09 -4.02 15.36
N GLU A 60 44.25 -3.53 16.27
CA GLU A 60 42.94 -2.95 15.95
C GLU A 60 43.09 -1.57 15.29
N VAL A 61 44.08 -0.79 15.75
CA VAL A 61 44.44 0.51 15.16
C VAL A 61 45.03 0.33 13.76
N GLU A 62 45.96 -0.62 13.56
CA GLU A 62 46.55 -0.92 12.25
C GLU A 62 45.51 -1.42 11.24
N SER A 63 44.59 -2.28 11.68
CA SER A 63 43.55 -2.84 10.81
C SER A 63 42.39 -1.88 10.52
N LYS A 64 42.36 -0.72 11.19
CA LYS A 64 41.23 0.22 11.20
C LYS A 64 39.92 -0.49 11.53
N PHE A 65 39.94 -1.37 12.52
CA PHE A 65 38.80 -2.21 12.87
C PHE A 65 37.56 -1.38 13.23
N GLY A 66 37.74 -0.30 14.01
CA GLY A 66 36.66 0.61 14.40
C GLY A 66 35.97 1.33 13.23
N ASP A 67 36.68 1.55 12.12
CA ASP A 67 36.13 2.18 10.92
C ASP A 67 35.36 1.19 10.03
N LYS A 68 35.67 -0.11 10.16
CA LYS A 68 35.10 -1.19 9.33
C LYS A 68 33.92 -1.90 9.98
N VAL A 69 33.88 -1.94 11.31
CA VAL A 69 32.74 -2.48 12.04
C VAL A 69 31.61 -1.46 11.93
N LEU A 70 30.43 -1.96 11.55
CA LEU A 70 29.19 -1.22 11.27
C LEU A 70 28.69 -0.46 12.50
N GLY A 71 29.41 0.58 12.87
CA GLY A 71 29.17 1.46 14.00
C GLY A 71 29.82 2.81 13.72
N PHE A 72 29.80 3.26 12.47
CA PHE A 72 30.06 4.66 12.18
C PHE A 72 28.99 5.46 12.91
N SER A 73 29.38 6.21 13.95
CA SER A 73 28.48 6.96 14.83
C SER A 73 27.62 7.98 14.08
N ASP A 74 28.00 8.30 12.83
CA ASP A 74 27.28 9.23 11.96
C ASP A 74 26.47 8.54 10.84
N THR A 75 26.35 7.20 10.83
CA THR A 75 25.38 6.54 9.93
C THR A 75 23.97 6.76 10.45
N GLU A 76 23.30 7.80 9.96
CA GLU A 76 21.86 7.97 10.14
C GLU A 76 21.14 6.72 9.60
N HIS A 77 20.71 5.83 10.49
CA HIS A 77 19.81 4.73 10.14
C HIS A 77 18.44 5.31 9.78
N LYS A 78 18.27 5.69 8.51
CA LYS A 78 16.96 6.05 7.95
C LYS A 78 16.17 4.77 7.76
N ILE A 79 15.38 4.40 8.77
CA ILE A 79 14.30 3.42 8.59
C ILE A 79 13.29 4.08 7.66
N LEU A 80 13.46 3.86 6.35
CA LEU A 80 12.46 4.22 5.36
C LEU A 80 11.28 3.29 5.60
N ILE A 81 10.33 3.72 6.44
CA ILE A 81 9.02 3.07 6.48
C ILE A 81 8.50 3.14 5.04
N PRO A 82 8.26 2.00 4.36
CA PRO A 82 7.64 2.03 3.05
C PRO A 82 6.40 2.87 3.19
N ALA A 83 6.28 3.94 2.39
CA ALA A 83 5.14 4.83 2.48
C ALA A 83 3.89 3.95 2.42
N ALA A 84 3.07 3.95 3.47
CA ALA A 84 1.92 3.03 3.59
C ALA A 84 0.98 3.13 2.36
N SER A 85 1.03 4.24 1.65
CA SER A 85 0.41 4.45 0.34
C SER A 85 0.89 3.47 -0.74
N ALA A 86 2.19 3.16 -0.84
CA ALA A 86 2.72 2.24 -1.86
C ALA A 86 2.22 0.79 -1.70
N LEU A 87 1.84 0.40 -0.48
CA LEU A 87 1.26 -0.92 -0.15
C LEU A 87 -0.28 -0.88 -0.03
N SER A 88 -0.89 0.28 -0.29
CA SER A 88 -2.34 0.46 -0.14
C SER A 88 -3.08 -0.24 -1.28
N LEU A 89 -4.11 -1.01 -0.93
CA LEU A 89 -5.03 -1.63 -1.90
C LEU A 89 -5.67 -0.58 -2.82
N ALA A 90 -5.81 0.65 -2.34
CA ALA A 90 -6.48 1.71 -3.09
C ALA A 90 -5.72 2.15 -4.34
N ASN A 91 -4.41 1.91 -4.39
CA ASN A 91 -3.57 2.19 -5.55
C ASN A 91 -3.52 1.03 -6.55
N GLN A 92 -4.16 -0.10 -6.24
CA GLN A 92 -4.25 -1.24 -7.15
C GLN A 92 -5.41 -1.04 -8.15
N GLU A 93 -5.24 -1.63 -9.32
CA GLU A 93 -6.28 -1.67 -10.36
C GLU A 93 -7.06 -2.97 -10.26
N CYS A 94 -8.36 -2.91 -10.59
CA CYS A 94 -9.20 -4.09 -10.63
C CYS A 94 -8.81 -4.94 -11.84
N THR A 95 -8.62 -6.24 -11.63
CA THR A 95 -8.32 -7.18 -12.70
C THR A 95 -9.59 -7.84 -13.21
N ASP A 96 -9.66 -8.21 -14.48
CA ASP A 96 -10.81 -8.94 -15.02
C ASP A 96 -11.05 -10.24 -14.25
N ILE A 97 -12.32 -10.45 -13.86
CA ILE A 97 -12.74 -11.62 -13.10
C ILE A 97 -13.09 -12.74 -14.07
N SER A 98 -12.37 -13.86 -13.97
CA SER A 98 -12.73 -15.06 -14.73
C SER A 98 -13.89 -15.81 -14.05
N PRO A 99 -14.84 -16.40 -14.80
CA PRO A 99 -15.99 -17.09 -14.23
C PRO A 99 -15.64 -18.38 -13.46
N ASN A 100 -14.43 -18.91 -13.63
CA ASN A 100 -13.94 -20.10 -12.93
C ASN A 100 -13.08 -19.77 -11.70
N GLN A 101 -12.94 -18.49 -11.35
CA GLN A 101 -12.16 -18.09 -10.19
C GLN A 101 -12.86 -18.53 -8.91
N THR A 102 -12.10 -19.02 -7.93
CA THR A 102 -12.64 -19.38 -6.62
C THR A 102 -12.81 -18.13 -5.75
N PRO A 103 -13.89 -18.04 -4.95
CA PRO A 103 -14.05 -16.95 -3.99
C PRO A 103 -12.94 -16.97 -2.94
N LEU A 104 -12.66 -15.80 -2.35
CA LEU A 104 -11.71 -15.67 -1.24
C LEU A 104 -12.15 -16.51 -0.05
N SER A 105 -11.17 -17.13 0.62
CA SER A 105 -11.42 -17.82 1.88
C SER A 105 -11.74 -16.82 2.99
N GLU A 106 -12.51 -17.25 4.01
CA GLU A 106 -12.84 -16.40 5.16
C GLU A 106 -11.58 -15.91 5.90
N PHE A 107 -10.53 -16.74 5.96
CA PHE A 107 -9.25 -16.38 6.57
C PHE A 107 -8.56 -15.24 5.83
N GLU A 108 -8.44 -15.34 4.50
CA GLU A 108 -7.86 -14.28 3.67
C GLU A 108 -8.70 -13.00 3.71
N ALA A 109 -10.04 -13.14 3.65
CA ALA A 109 -10.95 -12.02 3.77
C ALA A 109 -10.75 -11.26 5.10
N LYS A 110 -10.55 -11.97 6.22
CA LYS A 110 -10.23 -11.36 7.52
C LYS A 110 -8.87 -10.64 7.49
N GLN A 111 -7.86 -11.19 6.81
CA GLN A 111 -6.57 -10.52 6.67
C GLN A 111 -6.68 -9.22 5.85
N LEU A 112 -7.46 -9.23 4.77
CA LEU A 112 -7.70 -8.06 3.94
C LEU A 112 -8.60 -7.03 4.63
N LEU A 113 -9.48 -7.44 5.53
CA LEU A 113 -10.32 -6.53 6.32
C LEU A 113 -9.49 -5.52 7.11
N PHE A 114 -8.30 -5.89 7.60
CA PHE A 114 -7.42 -4.94 8.31
C PHE A 114 -6.89 -3.80 7.42
N LYS A 115 -6.98 -3.95 6.10
CA LYS A 115 -6.54 -2.93 5.12
C LYS A 115 -7.65 -1.95 4.74
N VAL A 116 -8.90 -2.23 5.13
CA VAL A 116 -10.09 -1.41 4.82
C VAL A 116 -10.78 -0.99 6.11
N VAL A 117 -11.05 0.30 6.28
CA VAL A 117 -11.50 0.86 7.56
C VAL A 117 -13.01 1.09 7.52
N GLY A 118 -13.73 0.55 8.50
CA GLY A 118 -15.18 0.73 8.62
C GLY A 118 -16.01 -0.31 7.86
N TRP A 119 -15.36 -1.27 7.20
CA TRP A 119 -16.00 -2.41 6.58
C TRP A 119 -16.13 -3.59 7.55
N ARG A 120 -17.21 -4.36 7.40
CA ARG A 120 -17.46 -5.61 8.15
C ARG A 120 -17.72 -6.74 7.17
N LEU A 121 -17.34 -7.96 7.55
CA LEU A 121 -17.73 -9.17 6.83
C LEU A 121 -19.09 -9.62 7.32
N ALA A 122 -20.02 -9.80 6.39
CA ALA A 122 -21.33 -10.40 6.63
C ALA A 122 -21.41 -11.71 5.84
N ASN A 123 -22.01 -12.73 6.43
CA ASN A 123 -22.32 -13.99 5.76
C ASN A 123 -23.84 -14.08 5.61
N GLU A 124 -24.33 -13.92 4.39
CA GLU A 124 -25.75 -14.06 4.07
C GLU A 124 -25.91 -15.25 3.13
N ASP A 125 -26.76 -16.20 3.51
CA ASP A 125 -27.08 -17.40 2.72
C ASP A 125 -25.85 -18.23 2.28
N GLY A 126 -24.79 -18.22 3.08
CA GLY A 126 -23.53 -18.93 2.79
C GLY A 126 -22.58 -18.17 1.87
N VAL A 127 -22.93 -16.93 1.48
CA VAL A 127 -22.10 -16.05 0.67
C VAL A 127 -21.48 -14.98 1.56
N LEU A 128 -20.14 -14.89 1.53
CA LEU A 128 -19.43 -13.81 2.20
C LEU A 128 -19.58 -12.51 1.41
N LYS A 129 -19.86 -11.42 2.12
CA LYS A 129 -20.08 -10.07 1.60
C LYS A 129 -19.38 -9.03 2.47
N LEU A 130 -18.99 -7.93 1.86
CA LEU A 130 -18.45 -6.76 2.56
C LEU A 130 -19.56 -5.73 2.74
N GLN A 131 -19.73 -5.27 3.97
CA GLN A 131 -20.75 -4.29 4.33
C GLN A 131 -20.12 -3.07 4.99
N CYS A 132 -20.62 -1.88 4.67
CA CYS A 132 -20.29 -0.64 5.36
C CYS A 132 -21.56 0.16 5.62
N THR A 133 -21.59 0.93 6.71
CA THR A 133 -22.74 1.78 7.06
C THR A 133 -22.23 3.13 7.57
N TRP A 134 -22.64 4.21 6.91
CA TRP A 134 -22.34 5.58 7.33
C TRP A 134 -23.58 6.26 7.90
N LYS A 135 -23.42 6.90 9.06
CA LYS A 135 -24.45 7.74 9.69
C LYS A 135 -24.21 9.20 9.31
N LEU A 136 -25.19 9.82 8.70
CA LEU A 136 -25.07 11.16 8.11
C LEU A 136 -25.94 12.17 8.84
N LYS A 137 -25.64 13.44 8.62
CA LYS A 137 -26.38 14.55 9.24
C LYS A 137 -27.77 14.70 8.63
N ASP A 138 -27.84 14.79 7.30
CA ASP A 138 -29.04 15.11 6.54
C ASP A 138 -29.18 14.18 5.32
N PHE A 139 -30.38 14.08 4.75
CA PHE A 139 -30.65 13.27 3.54
C PHE A 139 -29.81 13.73 2.34
N ASP A 140 -29.67 15.04 2.13
CA ASP A 140 -28.86 15.62 1.05
C ASP A 140 -27.39 15.24 1.17
N CYS A 141 -26.86 15.11 2.41
CA CYS A 141 -25.51 14.60 2.65
C CYS A 141 -25.37 13.13 2.21
N GLY A 142 -26.44 12.34 2.31
CA GLY A 142 -26.50 10.97 1.80
C GLY A 142 -26.38 10.90 0.28
N VAL A 143 -27.15 11.73 -0.42
CA VAL A 143 -27.08 11.82 -1.88
C VAL A 143 -25.69 12.27 -2.33
N GLU A 144 -25.12 13.27 -1.65
CA GLU A 144 -23.76 13.75 -1.93
C GLU A 144 -22.70 12.65 -1.71
N LEU A 145 -22.81 11.85 -0.64
CA LEU A 145 -21.91 10.72 -0.40
C LEU A 145 -22.00 9.68 -1.53
N ILE A 146 -23.21 9.31 -1.95
CA ILE A 146 -23.44 8.35 -3.03
C ILE A 146 -22.81 8.86 -4.34
N ASN A 147 -22.98 10.14 -4.66
CA ASN A 147 -22.37 10.75 -5.84
C ASN A 147 -20.82 10.71 -5.78
N ARG A 148 -20.23 11.00 -4.61
CA ARG A 148 -18.78 10.90 -4.41
C ARG A 148 -18.27 9.48 -4.60
N ILE A 149 -19.00 8.49 -4.07
CA ILE A 149 -18.66 7.07 -4.23
C ILE A 149 -18.78 6.66 -5.71
N GLY A 150 -19.85 7.07 -6.39
CA GLY A 150 -20.04 6.82 -7.82
C GLY A 150 -18.84 7.25 -8.66
N LYS A 151 -18.35 8.48 -8.45
CA LYS A 151 -17.16 9.01 -9.16
C LYS A 151 -15.89 8.20 -8.93
N VAL A 152 -15.72 7.61 -7.74
CA VAL A 152 -14.55 6.77 -7.42
C VAL A 152 -14.64 5.43 -8.13
N VAL A 153 -15.84 4.88 -8.22
CA VAL A 153 -16.09 3.54 -8.75
C VAL A 153 -16.15 3.53 -10.28
N GLU A 154 -16.63 4.59 -10.91
CA GLU A 154 -16.76 4.71 -12.38
C GLU A 154 -15.47 4.29 -13.12
N GLY A 155 -14.29 4.62 -12.58
CA GLY A 155 -13.00 4.24 -13.17
C GLY A 155 -12.55 2.80 -12.94
N THR A 156 -13.26 2.03 -12.10
CA THR A 156 -12.84 0.66 -11.70
C THR A 156 -13.59 -0.46 -12.41
N GLY A 157 -14.70 -0.16 -13.10
CA GLY A 157 -15.51 -1.15 -13.82
C GLY A 157 -16.22 -2.18 -12.93
N HIS A 158 -16.02 -2.13 -11.61
CA HIS A 158 -16.58 -3.06 -10.63
C HIS A 158 -17.51 -2.28 -9.68
N LEU A 159 -18.78 -2.16 -10.08
CA LEU A 159 -19.77 -1.34 -9.37
C LEU A 159 -20.22 -2.02 -8.07
N PRO A 160 -20.27 -1.30 -6.93
CA PRO A 160 -20.92 -1.74 -5.72
C PRO A 160 -22.34 -2.20 -5.99
N THR A 161 -22.75 -3.29 -5.34
CA THR A 161 -24.06 -3.88 -5.59
C THR A 161 -25.18 -3.00 -5.04
N LEU A 162 -25.01 -2.36 -3.87
CA LEU A 162 -26.08 -1.59 -3.24
C LEU A 162 -25.54 -0.38 -2.47
N HIS A 163 -26.06 0.80 -2.78
CA HIS A 163 -26.01 1.99 -1.92
C HIS A 163 -27.44 2.34 -1.51
N GLN A 164 -27.89 1.85 -0.36
CA GLN A 164 -29.23 2.13 0.11
C GLN A 164 -29.21 3.31 1.09
N LEU A 165 -29.97 4.36 0.77
CA LEU A 165 -30.23 5.48 1.66
C LEU A 165 -31.53 5.17 2.42
N GLU A 166 -31.41 4.83 3.70
CA GLU A 166 -32.57 4.61 4.58
C GLU A 166 -33.20 5.95 4.98
N GLN A 167 -34.49 5.94 5.36
CA GLN A 167 -35.16 7.10 5.96
C GLN A 167 -34.49 7.59 7.27
N SER A 168 -33.53 6.83 7.80
CA SER A 168 -32.80 7.08 9.04
C SER A 168 -31.53 7.94 8.86
N ASN A 169 -31.34 8.59 7.69
CA ASN A 169 -30.11 9.31 7.31
C ASN A 169 -28.85 8.41 7.35
N GLN A 170 -29.01 7.15 6.96
CA GLN A 170 -27.94 6.17 6.90
C GLN A 170 -27.74 5.69 5.47
N VAL A 171 -26.48 5.62 5.06
CA VAL A 171 -26.09 5.02 3.78
C VAL A 171 -25.47 3.66 4.08
N HIS A 172 -26.04 2.63 3.48
CA HIS A 172 -25.50 1.28 3.53
C HIS A 172 -24.83 0.93 2.20
N ALA A 173 -23.56 0.52 2.23
CA ALA A 173 -22.88 -0.07 1.09
C ALA A 173 -22.68 -1.57 1.27
N GLU A 174 -22.92 -2.31 0.19
CA GLU A 174 -22.62 -3.74 0.10
C GLU A 174 -21.78 -4.03 -1.16
N LEU A 175 -20.70 -4.79 -0.97
CA LEU A 175 -19.77 -5.23 -2.00
C LEU A 175 -19.62 -6.74 -2.00
N TRP A 176 -19.82 -7.33 -3.17
CA TRP A 176 -19.51 -8.72 -3.47
C TRP A 176 -19.50 -8.91 -4.99
N THR A 177 -18.95 -10.03 -5.44
CA THR A 177 -18.88 -10.37 -6.86
C THR A 177 -19.86 -11.52 -7.18
N PRO A 178 -21.01 -11.23 -7.83
CA PRO A 178 -21.99 -12.26 -8.15
C PRO A 178 -21.46 -13.34 -9.10
N SER A 179 -20.56 -12.98 -10.01
CA SER A 179 -19.98 -13.90 -10.99
C SER A 179 -19.20 -15.06 -10.36
N ILE A 180 -18.64 -14.87 -9.17
CA ILE A 180 -17.87 -15.88 -8.42
C ILE A 180 -18.73 -16.52 -7.31
N GLY A 181 -19.86 -15.90 -6.95
CA GLY A 181 -20.67 -16.31 -5.80
C GLY A 181 -20.00 -16.01 -4.45
N GLY A 182 -19.21 -14.94 -4.36
CA GLY A 182 -18.52 -14.55 -3.12
C GLY A 182 -17.66 -13.29 -3.25
N LEU A 183 -16.76 -13.10 -2.29
CA LEU A 183 -15.81 -11.99 -2.29
C LEU A 183 -14.62 -12.25 -3.21
N SER A 184 -14.24 -11.22 -3.94
CA SER A 184 -13.02 -11.15 -4.74
C SER A 184 -12.07 -10.10 -4.17
N ILE A 185 -10.81 -10.12 -4.62
CA ILE A 185 -9.85 -9.08 -4.23
C ILE A 185 -10.25 -7.70 -4.74
N ASN A 186 -10.95 -7.64 -5.89
CA ASN A 186 -11.46 -6.41 -6.46
C ASN A 186 -12.47 -5.72 -5.52
N ASP A 187 -13.28 -6.50 -4.79
CA ASP A 187 -14.20 -5.95 -3.80
C ASP A 187 -13.43 -5.18 -2.71
N PHE A 188 -12.29 -5.70 -2.24
CA PHE A 188 -11.43 -5.02 -1.27
C PHE A 188 -10.69 -3.81 -1.86
N ILE A 189 -10.31 -3.87 -3.14
CA ILE A 189 -9.70 -2.73 -3.84
C ILE A 189 -10.72 -1.58 -3.93
N VAL A 190 -11.95 -1.87 -4.36
CA VAL A 190 -13.03 -0.87 -4.42
C VAL A 190 -13.35 -0.33 -3.03
N ALA A 191 -13.47 -1.18 -2.01
CA ALA A 191 -13.66 -0.77 -0.62
C ALA A 191 -12.57 0.22 -0.16
N SER A 192 -11.30 -0.10 -0.42
CA SER A 192 -10.18 0.77 -0.04
C SER A 192 -10.15 2.11 -0.78
N LYS A 193 -10.69 2.18 -2.01
CA LYS A 193 -10.87 3.44 -2.74
C LYS A 193 -12.00 4.27 -2.15
N ILE A 194 -13.10 3.64 -1.75
CA ILE A 194 -14.22 4.30 -1.05
C ILE A 194 -13.74 4.90 0.27
N ASP A 195 -12.85 4.25 1.00
CA ASP A 195 -12.31 4.76 2.27
C ASP A 195 -11.54 6.09 2.11
N GLN A 196 -11.04 6.40 0.92
CA GLN A 196 -10.38 7.68 0.64
C GLN A 196 -11.37 8.84 0.45
N VAL A 197 -12.66 8.55 0.29
CA VAL A 197 -13.71 9.57 0.16
C VAL A 197 -13.82 10.32 1.49
N LYS A 198 -13.77 11.65 1.41
CA LYS A 198 -13.98 12.50 2.58
C LYS A 198 -15.42 12.36 3.07
N THR A 199 -15.57 11.85 4.29
CA THR A 199 -16.86 11.65 4.97
C THR A 199 -17.05 12.59 6.16
N LEU A 200 -15.98 13.20 6.68
CA LEU A 200 -16.00 14.01 7.90
C LEU A 200 -16.93 15.23 7.84
N ASP A 201 -17.13 15.79 6.65
CA ASP A 201 -18.03 16.91 6.39
C ASP A 201 -19.51 16.51 6.37
N LEU A 202 -19.81 15.23 6.13
CA LEU A 202 -21.18 14.70 5.98
C LEU A 202 -21.72 14.07 7.27
N VAL A 203 -20.84 13.76 8.22
CA VAL A 203 -21.17 13.13 9.51
C VAL A 203 -21.67 14.19 10.52
N PRO A 204 -22.66 13.86 11.38
CA PRO A 204 -23.12 14.79 12.43
C PRO A 204 -21.97 15.23 13.34
N ARG A 205 -21.82 16.54 13.55
CA ARG A 205 -20.83 17.06 14.52
C ARG A 205 -21.24 16.69 15.94
N LYS A 206 -20.38 15.98 16.66
CA LYS A 206 -20.54 15.74 18.10
C LYS A 206 -20.44 17.08 18.82
N ARG A 207 -21.48 17.44 19.58
CA ARG A 207 -21.46 18.63 20.43
C ARG A 207 -20.54 18.34 21.62
N ALA A 208 -19.40 19.01 21.70
CA ALA A 208 -18.58 19.00 22.91
C ALA A 208 -19.29 19.89 23.93
N TRP A 209 -19.84 19.28 24.97
CA TRP A 209 -20.25 20.01 26.16
C TRP A 209 -18.98 20.35 26.94
N ALA A 210 -18.83 21.62 27.31
CA ALA A 210 -17.76 22.13 28.16
C ALA A 210 -18.37 22.55 29.50
#